data_AF-A0A7W1RR22-F1
#
_entry.id   AF-A0A7W1RR22-F1
#
_cell.length_a   1.000
_cell.length_b   1.000
_cell.length_c   1.000
_cell.angle_alpha   90.00
_cell.angle_beta   90.00
_cell.angle_gamma   90.00
#
_symmetry.space_group_name_H-M   'P 1'
#
loop_
_entity.id
_entity.type
_entity.pdbx_description
1 polymer ?
#
loop_
_entity_poly.entity_id
_entity_poly.type
_entity_poly.pdbx_seq_one_letter_code
_entity_poly.pdbx_strand_id
1 'polypeptide(L)'
;RDPAPPWKHSVLIAWAGMRGVVSLAAAFALPLVLNNGQAFPGRSYILFLTFCVILTTLVFQGLTLPLLIKQLGIEDDGAVDREERQARLTANEAAVDFIEQRALQEHMPEEVMVRVRAEYCDRIAQLEACAGDRENPGGEVATPAYQQLQYGALGVERKTIIALRNSHQINDQALRRIQRDLDLAEARLTGD
;
A
#
# COMPACT_ATOMS: atom_id res chain seq x y z
N ARG A 1 20.59 -14.23 -12.31
CA ARG A 1 20.72 -15.39 -11.40
C ARG A 1 20.33 -14.83 -10.05
N ASP A 2 19.07 -15.00 -9.66
CA ASP A 2 18.55 -14.33 -8.46
C ASP A 2 19.25 -14.89 -7.22
N PRO A 3 19.64 -14.04 -6.27
CA PRO A 3 20.24 -14.50 -5.02
C PRO A 3 19.24 -15.41 -4.30
N ALA A 4 19.73 -16.51 -3.72
CA ALA A 4 18.88 -17.40 -2.93
C ALA A 4 18.19 -16.59 -1.82
N PRO A 5 16.88 -16.77 -1.60
CA PRO A 5 16.16 -16.01 -0.59
C PRO A 5 16.85 -16.23 0.77
N PRO A 6 16.95 -15.18 1.61
CA PRO A 6 17.51 -15.29 2.94
C PRO A 6 16.92 -16.50 3.68
N TRP A 7 17.77 -17.31 4.31
CA TRP A 7 17.35 -18.52 5.04
C TRP A 7 16.19 -18.26 6.02
N LYS A 8 16.10 -17.02 6.53
CA LYS A 8 14.99 -16.51 7.34
C LYS A 8 13.63 -16.59 6.63
N HIS A 9 13.55 -16.18 5.36
CA HIS A 9 12.32 -16.32 4.56
C HIS A 9 12.00 -17.78 4.27
N SER A 10 13.01 -18.63 4.04
CA SER A 10 12.77 -20.08 3.88
C SER A 10 12.21 -20.70 5.15
N VAL A 11 12.70 -20.30 6.33
CA VAL A 11 12.15 -20.71 7.64
C VAL A 11 10.73 -20.19 7.83
N LEU A 12 10.44 -18.94 7.44
CA LEU A 12 9.10 -18.35 7.51
C LEU A 12 8.11 -19.10 6.60
N ILE A 13 8.51 -19.39 5.36
CA ILE A 13 7.69 -20.15 4.38
C ILE A 13 7.47 -21.58 4.88
N ALA A 14 8.51 -22.24 5.41
CA ALA A 14 8.38 -23.57 6.01
C ALA A 14 7.50 -23.55 7.27
N TRP A 15 7.55 -22.48 8.06
CA TRP A 15 6.71 -22.29 9.24
C TRP A 15 5.26 -21.96 8.89
N ALA A 16 5.01 -21.26 7.79
CA ALA A 16 3.67 -20.95 7.28
C ALA A 16 3.06 -22.07 6.42
N GLY A 17 3.89 -23.00 5.93
CA GLY A 17 3.52 -24.03 4.96
C GLY A 17 2.55 -25.10 5.47
N MET A 18 1.44 -25.26 4.72
CA MET A 18 0.43 -26.35 4.72
C MET A 18 0.39 -27.24 5.97
N ARG A 19 -0.35 -26.82 6.99
CA ARG A 19 -0.80 -27.71 8.07
C ARG A 19 -2.30 -27.97 7.99
N GLY A 20 -2.69 -29.18 8.38
CA GLY A 20 -4.10 -29.58 8.52
C GLY A 20 -4.66 -30.38 7.34
N VAL A 21 -4.20 -30.18 6.10
CA VAL A 21 -4.77 -30.89 4.92
C VAL A 21 -4.55 -32.41 5.01
N VAL A 22 -3.34 -32.85 5.38
CA VAL A 22 -3.02 -34.28 5.51
C VAL A 22 -3.74 -34.91 6.70
N SER A 23 -3.84 -34.21 7.83
CA SER A 23 -4.57 -34.68 9.01
C SER A 23 -6.08 -34.77 8.77
N LEU A 24 -6.65 -33.80 8.06
CA LEU A 24 -8.05 -33.82 7.64
C LEU A 24 -8.32 -34.96 6.66
N ALA A 25 -7.43 -35.15 5.68
CA ALA A 25 -7.52 -36.27 4.73
C ALA A 25 -7.45 -37.63 5.43
N ALA A 26 -6.53 -37.81 6.39
CA ALA A 26 -6.44 -39.03 7.19
C ALA A 26 -7.69 -39.27 8.06
N ALA A 27 -8.27 -38.20 8.63
CA ALA A 27 -9.50 -38.31 9.41
C ALA A 27 -10.72 -38.65 8.53
N PHE A 28 -10.79 -38.13 7.30
CA PHE A 28 -11.82 -38.49 6.33
C PHE A 28 -11.61 -39.88 5.71
N ALA A 29 -10.38 -40.39 5.68
CA ALA A 29 -10.06 -41.74 5.22
C ALA A 29 -10.54 -42.85 6.17
N LEU A 30 -11.02 -42.50 7.38
CA LEU A 30 -11.62 -43.47 8.29
C LEU A 30 -12.90 -44.07 7.69
N PRO A 31 -12.97 -45.41 7.52
CA PRO A 31 -14.09 -46.08 6.89
C PRO A 31 -15.38 -45.89 7.69
N LEU A 32 -16.49 -45.70 6.98
CA LEU A 32 -17.82 -45.52 7.58
C LEU A 32 -18.29 -46.79 8.31
N VAL A 33 -17.85 -47.95 7.81
CA VAL A 33 -18.30 -49.28 8.23
C VAL A 33 -17.08 -50.21 8.28
N LEU A 34 -16.98 -51.05 9.30
CA LEU A 34 -15.96 -52.09 9.40
C LEU A 34 -16.27 -53.23 8.41
N ASN A 35 -15.26 -54.06 8.12
CA ASN A 35 -15.39 -55.24 7.23
C ASN A 35 -16.45 -56.26 7.68
N ASN A 36 -16.97 -56.14 8.91
CA ASN A 36 -18.03 -56.94 9.49
C ASN A 36 -19.43 -56.28 9.40
N GLY A 37 -19.58 -55.16 8.69
CA GLY A 37 -20.85 -54.48 8.46
C GLY A 37 -21.31 -53.55 9.60
N GLN A 38 -20.54 -53.41 10.68
CA GLN A 38 -20.86 -52.50 11.79
C GLN A 38 -20.29 -51.10 11.59
N ALA A 39 -20.99 -50.07 12.06
CA ALA A 39 -20.52 -48.69 12.03
C ALA A 39 -19.23 -48.53 12.85
N PHE A 40 -18.30 -47.69 12.36
CA PHE A 40 -17.03 -47.47 13.06
C PHE A 40 -17.24 -46.85 14.45
N PRO A 41 -16.86 -47.53 15.54
CA PRO A 41 -17.13 -47.07 16.89
C PRO A 41 -16.34 -45.78 17.17
N GLY A 42 -17.06 -44.73 17.59
CA GLY A 42 -16.46 -43.48 18.04
C GLY A 42 -15.85 -42.59 16.95
N ARG A 43 -16.17 -42.83 15.66
CA ARG A 43 -15.71 -41.99 14.53
C ARG A 43 -15.97 -40.49 14.73
N SER A 44 -17.15 -40.14 15.24
CA SER A 44 -17.52 -38.74 15.53
C SER A 44 -16.62 -38.09 16.58
N TYR A 45 -16.19 -38.83 17.60
CA TYR A 45 -15.24 -38.34 18.60
C TYR A 45 -13.84 -38.12 18.01
N ILE A 46 -13.39 -39.03 17.13
CA ILE A 46 -12.08 -38.92 16.46
C ILE A 46 -12.07 -37.70 15.52
N LEU A 47 -13.15 -37.50 14.75
CA LEU A 47 -13.30 -36.33 13.88
C LEU A 47 -13.33 -35.03 14.69
N PHE A 48 -14.08 -35.00 15.80
CA PHE A 48 -14.15 -33.85 16.70
C PHE A 48 -12.78 -33.50 17.31
N LEU A 49 -12.06 -34.50 17.85
CA LEU A 49 -10.70 -34.32 18.37
C LEU A 49 -9.73 -33.84 17.30
N THR A 50 -9.78 -34.43 16.10
CA THR A 50 -8.92 -34.02 14.99
C THR A 50 -9.20 -32.58 14.59
N PHE A 51 -10.47 -32.18 14.52
CA PHE A 51 -10.86 -30.80 14.25
C PHE A 51 -10.36 -29.84 15.34
N CYS A 52 -10.57 -30.16 16.62
CA CYS A 52 -10.08 -29.34 17.74
C CYS A 52 -8.55 -29.18 17.71
N VAL A 53 -7.80 -30.24 17.40
CA VAL A 53 -6.34 -30.20 17.28
C VAL A 53 -5.91 -29.33 16.11
N ILE A 54 -6.56 -29.46 14.95
CA ILE A 54 -6.28 -28.60 13.78
C ILE A 54 -6.57 -27.13 14.12
N LEU A 55 -7.72 -26.82 14.71
CA LEU A 55 -8.09 -25.45 15.05
C LEU A 55 -7.13 -24.84 16.07
N THR A 56 -6.78 -25.59 17.12
CA THR A 56 -5.83 -25.13 18.14
C THR A 56 -4.45 -24.87 17.54
N THR A 57 -3.97 -25.76 16.66
CA THR A 57 -2.66 -25.58 16.01
C THR A 57 -2.66 -24.40 15.04
N LEU A 58 -3.74 -24.18 14.29
CA LEU A 58 -3.88 -23.01 13.41
C LEU A 58 -3.91 -21.70 14.19
N VAL A 59 -4.70 -21.62 15.27
CA VAL A 59 -4.81 -20.42 16.11
C VAL A 59 -3.47 -20.12 16.78
N PHE A 60 -2.86 -21.12 17.41
CA PHE A 60 -1.57 -20.96 18.08
C PHE A 60 -0.48 -20.54 17.09
N GLN A 61 -0.40 -21.19 15.93
CA GLN A 61 0.61 -20.88 14.90
C GLN A 61 0.38 -19.50 14.27
N GLY A 62 -0.87 -19.11 14.02
CA GLY A 62 -1.24 -17.78 13.52
C GLY A 62 -0.83 -16.66 14.48
N LEU A 63 -1.04 -16.87 15.79
CA LEU A 63 -0.59 -15.94 16.83
C LEU A 63 0.93 -15.94 17.02
N THR A 64 1.61 -17.04 16.70
CA THR A 64 3.08 -17.16 16.84
C THR A 64 3.82 -16.54 15.65
N LEU A 65 3.18 -16.44 14.48
CA LEU A 65 3.75 -15.85 13.27
C LEU A 65 4.26 -14.39 13.45
N PRO A 66 3.50 -13.44 14.02
CA PRO A 66 3.99 -12.07 14.22
C PRO A 66 5.17 -11.99 15.19
N LEU A 67 5.19 -12.85 16.23
CA LEU A 67 6.33 -12.95 17.15
C LEU A 67 7.57 -13.51 16.45
N LEU A 68 7.38 -14.52 15.61
CA LEU A 68 8.45 -15.16 14.85
C LEU A 68 9.06 -14.19 13.82
N ILE A 69 8.22 -13.43 13.09
CA ILE A 69 8.67 -12.38 12.16
C ILE A 69 9.52 -11.34 12.89
N LYS A 70 9.06 -10.87 14.07
CA LYS A 70 9.81 -9.94 14.91
C LYS A 70 11.14 -10.52 15.40
N GLN A 71 11.16 -11.78 15.86
CA GLN A 71 12.39 -12.42 16.34
C GLN A 71 13.40 -12.69 15.23
N LEU A 72 12.95 -13.05 14.03
CA LEU A 72 13.86 -13.26 12.90
C LEU A 72 14.35 -11.94 12.31
N GLY A 73 13.76 -10.79 12.67
CA GLY A 73 14.11 -9.49 12.09
C GLY A 73 13.95 -9.53 10.57
N ILE A 74 12.84 -10.10 10.11
CA ILE A 74 12.44 -10.04 8.71
C ILE A 74 11.74 -8.70 8.56
N GLU A 75 12.53 -7.67 8.29
CA GLU A 75 12.03 -6.41 7.74
C GLU A 75 11.92 -6.56 6.24
N ASP A 76 10.85 -6.00 5.67
CA ASP A 76 10.85 -5.70 4.26
C ASP A 76 12.05 -4.80 4.00
N ASP A 77 12.96 -5.25 3.16
CA ASP A 77 14.15 -4.46 2.87
C ASP A 77 13.79 -3.23 2.05
N GLY A 78 12.53 -3.04 1.64
CA GLY A 78 12.05 -1.91 0.85
C GLY A 78 12.69 -1.86 -0.53
N ALA A 79 13.24 -2.99 -1.02
CA ALA A 79 13.91 -3.03 -2.32
C ALA A 79 12.94 -2.70 -3.46
N VAL A 80 11.70 -3.20 -3.38
CA VAL A 80 10.65 -2.93 -4.37
C VAL A 80 10.29 -1.44 -4.36
N ASP A 81 10.06 -0.86 -3.18
CA ASP A 81 9.74 0.57 -3.05
C ASP A 81 10.87 1.47 -3.56
N ARG A 82 12.13 1.10 -3.28
CA ARG A 82 13.30 1.80 -3.81
C ARG A 82 13.41 1.69 -5.32
N GLU A 83 13.19 0.50 -5.89
CA GLU A 83 13.26 0.27 -7.33
C GLU A 83 12.15 1.03 -8.05
N GLU A 84 10.92 1.00 -7.52
CA GLU A 84 9.80 1.78 -8.04
C GLU A 84 10.09 3.29 -7.97
N ARG A 85 10.60 3.78 -6.84
CA ARG A 85 10.95 5.20 -6.67
C ARG A 85 12.03 5.63 -7.65
N GLN A 86 13.07 4.82 -7.83
CA GLN A 86 14.13 5.09 -8.81
C GLN A 86 13.57 5.14 -10.23
N ALA A 87 12.67 4.21 -10.58
CA ALA A 87 12.01 4.21 -11.88
C ALA A 87 11.16 5.48 -12.07
N ARG A 88 10.41 5.91 -11.04
CA ARG A 88 9.62 7.15 -11.06
C ARG A 88 10.50 8.38 -11.21
N LEU A 89 11.61 8.50 -10.48
CA LEU A 89 12.57 9.60 -10.63
C LEU A 89 13.09 9.68 -12.06
N THR A 90 13.62 8.57 -12.58
CA THR A 90 14.14 8.47 -13.94
C THR A 90 13.10 8.86 -14.99
N ALA A 91 11.84 8.45 -14.80
CA ALA A 91 10.75 8.79 -15.72
C ALA A 91 10.37 10.28 -15.68
N ASN A 92 10.36 10.91 -14.49
CA ASN A 92 10.06 12.33 -14.38
C ASN A 92 11.22 13.19 -14.91
N GLU A 93 12.48 12.80 -14.67
CA GLU A 93 13.66 13.45 -15.26
C GLU A 93 13.61 13.40 -16.80
N ALA A 94 13.33 12.23 -17.37
CA ALA A 94 13.18 12.09 -18.82
C ALA A 94 12.03 12.95 -19.39
N ALA A 95 10.96 13.16 -18.61
CA ALA A 95 9.88 14.06 -19.01
C ALA A 95 10.31 15.53 -19.01
N VAL A 96 11.12 15.97 -18.04
CA VAL A 96 11.72 17.32 -18.03
C VAL A 96 12.63 17.51 -19.24
N ASP A 97 13.51 16.55 -19.52
CA ASP A 97 14.39 16.60 -20.69
C ASP A 97 13.60 16.70 -22.01
N PHE A 98 12.50 15.94 -22.13
CA PHE A 98 11.61 16.02 -23.29
C PHE A 98 11.00 17.42 -23.45
N ILE A 99 10.56 18.04 -22.35
CA ILE A 99 10.00 19.40 -22.36
C ILE A 99 11.07 20.41 -22.80
N GLU A 100 12.29 20.29 -22.28
CA GLU A 100 13.41 21.17 -22.65
C GLU A 100 13.84 21.00 -24.11
N GLN A 101 13.83 19.78 -24.64
CA GLN A 101 14.08 19.54 -26.06
C GLN A 101 12.98 20.13 -26.95
N ARG A 102 11.71 20.03 -26.54
CA ARG A 102 10.59 20.61 -27.28
C ARG A 102 10.60 22.14 -27.25
N ALA A 103 11.03 22.73 -26.14
CA ALA A 103 11.26 24.17 -26.03
C ALA A 103 12.25 24.70 -27.09
N LEU A 104 13.21 23.89 -27.50
CA LEU A 104 14.21 24.25 -28.52
C LEU A 104 13.72 24.03 -29.96
N GLN A 105 12.73 23.16 -30.18
CA GLN A 105 12.30 22.72 -31.52
C GLN A 105 10.97 23.33 -31.98
N GLU A 106 10.05 23.62 -31.07
CA GLU A 106 8.71 24.13 -31.39
C GLU A 106 8.43 25.44 -30.64
N HIS A 107 7.73 26.38 -31.29
CA HIS A 107 7.23 27.60 -30.66
C HIS A 107 5.99 27.29 -29.81
N MET A 108 6.14 26.44 -28.80
CA MET A 108 5.12 26.28 -27.76
C MET A 108 5.07 27.53 -26.89
N PRO A 109 3.89 27.94 -26.39
CA PRO A 109 3.79 29.07 -25.48
C PRO A 109 4.65 28.83 -24.23
N GLU A 110 5.56 29.76 -23.94
CA GLU A 110 6.51 29.66 -22.83
C GLU A 110 5.80 29.40 -21.48
N GLU A 111 4.64 30.03 -21.28
CA GLU A 111 3.81 29.85 -20.09
C GLU A 111 3.37 28.39 -19.88
N VAL A 112 3.03 27.68 -20.95
CA VAL A 112 2.63 26.27 -20.87
C VAL A 112 3.82 25.40 -20.50
N MET A 113 4.99 25.65 -21.10
CA MET A 113 6.20 24.88 -20.82
C MET A 113 6.70 25.09 -19.39
N VAL A 114 6.72 26.35 -18.92
CA VAL A 114 7.12 26.68 -17.55
C VAL A 114 6.21 25.99 -16.54
N ARG A 115 4.90 26.02 -16.77
CA ARG A 115 3.92 25.37 -15.88
C ARG A 115 4.10 23.85 -15.83
N VAL A 116 4.24 23.20 -16.99
CA VAL A 116 4.39 21.73 -17.04
C VAL A 116 5.75 21.32 -16.46
N ARG A 117 6.82 22.05 -16.76
CA ARG A 117 8.15 21.80 -16.17
C ARG A 117 8.12 21.92 -14.65
N ALA A 118 7.48 22.97 -14.11
CA ALA A 118 7.34 23.15 -12.67
C ALA A 118 6.64 21.95 -12.01
N GLU A 119 5.58 21.41 -12.64
CA GLU A 119 4.87 20.24 -12.12
C GLU A 119 5.77 18.99 -12.03
N TYR A 120 6.59 18.73 -13.05
CA TYR A 120 7.53 17.59 -13.01
C TYR A 120 8.67 17.82 -12.02
N CYS A 121 9.19 19.04 -11.90
CA CYS A 121 10.20 19.39 -10.90
C CYS A 121 9.67 19.19 -9.47
N ASP A 122 8.41 19.59 -9.20
CA ASP A 122 7.77 19.39 -7.90
C ASP A 122 7.63 17.89 -7.57
N ARG A 123 7.27 17.05 -8.56
CA ARG A 123 7.19 15.59 -8.39
C ARG A 123 8.55 14.97 -8.07
N ILE A 124 9.63 15.42 -8.74
CA ILE A 124 11.00 14.97 -8.46
C ILE A 124 11.38 15.34 -7.02
N ALA A 125 11.16 16.60 -6.62
CA ALA A 125 11.47 17.07 -5.28
C ALA A 125 10.72 16.29 -4.19
N GLN A 126 9.46 15.91 -4.42
CA GLN A 126 8.69 15.05 -3.52
C GLN A 126 9.28 13.64 -3.40
N LEU A 127 9.65 13.02 -4.52
CA LEU A 127 10.25 11.68 -4.54
C LEU A 127 11.63 11.66 -3.84
N GLU A 128 12.42 12.71 -4.00
CA GLU A 128 13.71 12.89 -3.33
C GLU A 128 13.54 13.14 -1.82
N ALA A 129 12.57 13.95 -1.41
CA ALA A 129 12.26 14.17 0.01
C ALA A 129 11.89 12.87 0.73
N CYS A 130 11.16 11.97 0.05
CA CYS A 130 10.83 10.64 0.57
C CYS A 130 12.04 9.71 0.71
N ALA A 131 13.17 9.98 0.04
CA ALA A 131 14.38 9.16 0.12
C ALA A 131 15.13 9.30 1.45
N GLY A 132 14.92 10.39 2.18
CA GLY A 132 15.56 10.63 3.48
C GLY A 132 14.87 9.96 4.67
N ASP A 133 13.63 9.51 4.52
CA ASP A 133 12.82 9.00 5.63
C ASP A 133 12.93 7.46 5.75
N ARG A 134 13.69 7.00 6.74
CA ARG A 134 13.83 5.56 7.06
C ARG A 134 12.59 4.97 7.72
N GLU A 135 11.72 5.79 8.31
CA GLU A 135 10.49 5.32 8.95
C GLU A 135 9.32 5.21 7.95
N ASN A 136 9.46 5.79 6.75
CA ASN A 136 8.45 5.77 5.70
C ASN A 136 9.00 5.31 4.31
N PRO A 137 9.44 4.04 4.20
CA PRO A 137 9.96 3.48 2.95
C PRO A 137 8.91 3.45 1.82
N GLY A 138 7.62 3.37 2.15
CA GLY A 138 6.49 3.31 1.20
C GLY A 138 6.17 4.63 0.49
N GLY A 139 6.82 5.73 0.86
CA GLY A 139 6.69 6.99 0.12
C GLY A 139 5.32 7.66 0.27
N GLU A 140 4.71 7.61 1.45
CA GLU A 140 3.62 8.54 1.76
C GLU A 140 4.18 9.97 1.68
N VAL A 141 3.65 10.72 0.71
CA VAL A 141 4.27 11.81 -0.06
C VAL A 141 4.70 13.05 0.74
N ALA A 142 4.52 13.09 2.05
CA ALA A 142 4.75 14.31 2.79
C ALA A 142 5.24 14.05 4.21
N THR A 143 6.38 14.65 4.53
CA THR A 143 6.71 14.99 5.92
C THR A 143 5.47 15.58 6.58
N PRO A 144 5.08 15.16 7.80
CA PRO A 144 3.84 15.61 8.45
C PRO A 144 3.71 17.14 8.55
N ALA A 145 4.84 17.87 8.59
CA ALA A 145 4.86 19.34 8.57
C ALA A 145 4.37 19.95 7.24
N TYR A 146 4.69 19.33 6.09
CA TYR A 146 4.26 19.80 4.76
C TYR A 146 2.76 19.57 4.57
N GLN A 147 2.28 18.37 4.91
CA GLN A 147 0.86 18.05 4.95
C GLN A 147 0.09 19.04 5.82
N GLN A 148 0.54 19.27 7.05
CA GLN A 148 -0.11 20.20 7.97
C GLN A 148 -0.21 21.62 7.38
N LEU A 149 0.84 22.11 6.73
CA LEU A 149 0.83 23.42 6.10
C LEU A 149 -0.13 23.48 4.90
N GLN A 150 -0.15 22.44 4.05
CA GLN A 150 -1.07 22.35 2.92
C GLN A 150 -2.54 22.23 3.35
N TYR A 151 -2.86 21.39 4.33
CA TYR A 151 -4.20 21.33 4.91
C TYR A 151 -4.62 22.69 5.48
N GLY A 152 -3.71 23.37 6.17
CA GLY A 152 -3.93 24.73 6.66
C GLY A 152 -4.27 25.72 5.53
N ALA A 153 -3.51 25.68 4.44
CA ALA A 153 -3.72 26.53 3.27
C ALA A 153 -5.07 26.26 2.57
N LEU A 154 -5.40 24.99 2.33
CA LEU A 154 -6.69 24.58 1.76
C LEU A 154 -7.87 25.03 2.64
N GLY A 155 -7.71 24.95 3.97
CA GLY A 155 -8.71 25.45 4.92
C GLY A 155 -8.94 26.96 4.81
N VAL A 156 -7.88 27.75 4.59
CA VAL A 156 -7.99 29.20 4.35
C VAL A 156 -8.69 29.48 3.03
N GLU A 157 -8.30 28.78 1.95
CA GLU A 157 -8.91 28.94 0.63
C GLU A 157 -10.41 28.66 0.64
N ARG A 158 -10.83 27.55 1.28
CA ARG A 158 -12.25 27.20 1.46
C ARG A 158 -13.02 28.31 2.17
N LYS A 159 -12.47 28.87 3.24
CA LYS A 159 -13.11 29.99 3.98
C LYS A 159 -13.26 31.23 3.10
N THR A 160 -12.25 31.57 2.31
CA THR A 160 -12.28 32.73 1.41
C THR A 160 -13.34 32.56 0.32
N ILE A 161 -13.45 31.40 -0.31
CA ILE A 161 -14.45 31.15 -1.36
C ILE A 161 -15.87 31.22 -0.77
N ILE A 162 -16.09 30.68 0.43
CA ILE A 162 -17.38 30.80 1.13
C ILE A 162 -17.70 32.28 1.43
N ALA A 163 -16.72 33.06 1.87
CA ALA A 163 -16.90 34.49 2.11
C ALA A 163 -17.24 35.25 0.81
N LEU A 164 -16.57 34.94 -0.29
CA LEU A 164 -16.88 35.50 -1.62
C LEU A 164 -18.32 35.17 -2.04
N ARG A 165 -18.80 33.94 -1.80
CA ARG A 165 -20.19 33.56 -2.06
C ARG A 165 -21.16 34.36 -1.19
N ASN A 166 -20.87 34.48 0.11
CA ASN A 166 -21.72 35.22 1.04
C ASN A 166 -21.81 36.71 0.68
N SER A 167 -20.73 37.28 0.14
CA SER A 167 -20.69 38.64 -0.40
C SER A 167 -21.27 38.78 -1.81
N HIS A 168 -21.89 37.73 -2.37
CA HIS A 168 -22.48 37.70 -3.72
C HIS A 168 -21.50 37.99 -4.87
N GLN A 169 -20.18 37.85 -4.65
CA GLN A 169 -19.17 38.02 -5.69
C GLN A 169 -19.05 36.79 -6.61
N ILE A 170 -19.42 35.61 -6.09
CA ILE A 170 -19.48 34.36 -6.87
C ILE A 170 -20.85 33.70 -6.72
N ASN A 171 -21.29 33.01 -7.77
CA ASN A 171 -22.54 32.26 -7.73
C ASN A 171 -22.37 30.83 -7.19
N ASP A 172 -23.48 30.18 -6.91
CA ASP A 172 -23.53 28.85 -6.30
C ASP A 172 -22.99 27.73 -7.23
N GLN A 173 -22.96 27.97 -8.54
CA GLN A 173 -22.38 27.05 -9.51
C GLN A 173 -20.85 27.14 -9.53
N ALA A 174 -20.30 28.34 -9.42
CA ALA A 174 -18.86 28.60 -9.29
C ALA A 174 -18.34 28.02 -7.97
N LEU A 175 -19.05 28.25 -6.86
CA LEU A 175 -18.74 27.65 -5.55
C LEU A 175 -18.63 26.12 -5.65
N ARG A 176 -19.64 25.46 -6.23
CA ARG A 176 -19.65 23.98 -6.38
C ARG A 176 -18.57 23.42 -7.31
N ARG A 177 -18.05 24.22 -8.24
CA ARG A 177 -16.94 23.82 -9.08
C ARG A 177 -15.63 23.89 -8.31
N ILE A 178 -15.37 25.03 -7.67
CA ILE A 178 -14.13 25.24 -6.91
C ILE A 178 -14.07 24.31 -5.70
N GLN A 179 -15.18 24.08 -4.99
CA GLN A 179 -15.22 23.12 -3.88
C GLN A 179 -14.84 21.70 -4.31
N ARG A 180 -15.31 21.23 -5.48
CA ARG A 180 -14.92 19.92 -6.00
C ARG A 180 -13.41 19.84 -6.27
N ASP A 181 -12.83 20.90 -6.81
CA ASP A 181 -11.40 20.94 -7.09
C ASP A 181 -10.58 20.91 -5.78
N LEU A 182 -11.05 21.62 -4.75
CA LEU A 182 -10.45 21.58 -3.41
C LEU A 182 -10.60 20.24 -2.71
N ASP A 183 -11.78 19.61 -2.80
CA ASP A 183 -12.02 18.28 -2.24
C ASP A 183 -11.11 17.23 -2.91
N LEU A 184 -10.85 17.37 -4.22
CA LEU A 184 -9.96 16.49 -4.97
C LEU A 184 -8.48 16.72 -4.61
N ALA A 185 -8.09 17.98 -4.36
CA ALA A 185 -6.77 18.29 -3.82
C ALA A 185 -6.57 17.72 -2.41
N GLU A 186 -7.60 17.80 -1.56
CA GLU A 186 -7.61 17.25 -0.19
C GLU A 186 -7.52 15.72 -0.19
N ALA A 187 -8.28 15.04 -1.06
CA ALA A 187 -8.22 13.58 -1.21
C ALA A 187 -6.82 13.07 -1.59
N ARG A 188 -6.11 13.81 -2.47
CA ARG A 188 -4.72 13.47 -2.83
C ARG A 188 -3.73 13.59 -1.67
N LEU A 189 -4.05 14.38 -0.64
CA LEU A 189 -3.21 14.55 0.54
C LEU A 189 -3.48 13.50 1.62
N THR A 190 -4.75 13.10 1.78
CA THR A 190 -5.17 12.11 2.78
C THR A 190 -4.95 10.67 2.32
N GLY A 191 -4.88 10.41 1.01
CA GLY A 191 -4.65 9.07 0.46
C GLY A 191 -5.86 8.14 0.47
N ASP A 192 -7.08 8.67 0.65
CA ASP A 192 -8.37 7.95 0.59
C ASP A 192 -8.97 7.89 -0.82
#